data_AF-A0A2G9FWJ9-F1
#
_entry.id   AF-A0A2G9FWJ9-F1
#
_cell.length_a   1.000
_cell.length_b   1.000
_cell.length_c   1.000
_cell.angle_alpha   90.00
_cell.angle_beta   90.00
_cell.angle_gamma   90.00
#
_symmetry.space_group_name_H-M   'P 1'
#
loop_
_entity.id
_entity.type
_entity.pdbx_description
1 polymer ?
#
loop_
_entity_poly.entity_id
_entity_poly.type
_entity_poly.pdbx_seq_one_letter_code
_entity_poly.pdbx_strand_id
1 'polypeptide(L)'
;MPALLRNSGRVHQYATEILERSGGTFLFKGLWFTNMEMLITSDPANFHYILTTNFSNFPNKSWENQRRLTKSLINHTRFQELVATTSWNKLETGLIPILELVSELGIEVDLQELFQRLAYDCTCILEGFDLLTSCMRALAKNGTPMISEEFWLGTMLNLIFAGIYLHGALCEALRLFPAVPFQHKAPPEQDILPRRMESIRGKDCLDFKAGRWISEFGCIKVEPSFKFTAFTAGRGSCLGKEMCFIHMKVATTAIISRFHIPVAESHSILPNSSVILHMKHDLKVKVSNYI
;
A
#
# COMPACT_ATOMS: atom_id res chain seq x y z
N MET A 1 -24.39 14.79 13.35
CA MET A 1 -23.68 13.89 14.28
C MET A 1 -24.40 12.58 14.63
N PRO A 2 -25.72 12.55 14.91
CA PRO A 2 -26.44 11.29 15.16
C PRO A 2 -26.27 10.27 14.03
N ALA A 3 -26.20 10.75 12.78
CA ALA A 3 -25.94 9.92 11.62
C ALA A 3 -24.52 9.32 11.59
N LEU A 4 -23.49 9.99 12.13
CA LEU A 4 -22.14 9.42 12.14
C LEU A 4 -22.01 8.33 13.23
N LEU A 5 -22.60 8.55 14.40
CA LEU A 5 -22.68 7.56 15.47
C LEU A 5 -23.51 6.34 15.05
N ARG A 6 -24.64 6.56 14.36
CA ARG A 6 -25.50 5.49 13.81
C ARG A 6 -24.77 4.67 12.73
N ASN A 7 -23.86 5.27 11.99
CA ASN A 7 -23.13 4.64 10.90
C ASN A 7 -21.66 4.33 11.25
N SER A 8 -21.29 4.32 12.54
CA SER A 8 -19.91 4.09 13.00
C SER A 8 -19.37 2.75 12.50
N GLY A 9 -20.20 1.69 12.54
CA GLY A 9 -19.86 0.36 12.02
C GLY A 9 -19.71 0.26 10.49
N ARG A 10 -19.95 1.35 9.75
CA ARG A 10 -19.79 1.44 8.29
C ARG A 10 -19.19 2.78 7.85
N VAL A 11 -18.32 3.35 8.69
CA VAL A 11 -17.81 4.73 8.53
C VAL A 11 -17.21 5.01 7.15
N HIS A 12 -16.46 4.06 6.57
CA HIS A 12 -15.86 4.21 5.24
C HIS A 12 -16.90 4.30 4.11
N GLN A 13 -17.93 3.47 4.16
CA GLN A 13 -19.02 3.49 3.18
C GLN A 13 -19.87 4.75 3.34
N TYR A 14 -20.20 5.10 4.57
CA TYR A 14 -20.99 6.29 4.87
C TYR A 14 -20.27 7.59 4.46
N ALA A 15 -18.95 7.68 4.70
CA ALA A 15 -18.15 8.81 4.23
C ALA A 15 -18.15 8.90 2.69
N THR A 16 -18.07 7.76 2.00
CA THR A 16 -18.14 7.70 0.53
C THR A 16 -19.48 8.21 0.01
N GLU A 17 -20.59 7.77 0.60
CA GLU A 17 -21.94 8.24 0.27
C GLU A 17 -22.10 9.76 0.45
N ILE A 18 -21.53 10.32 1.54
CA ILE A 18 -21.57 11.77 1.78
C ILE A 18 -20.75 12.50 0.71
N LEU A 19 -19.53 12.04 0.42
CA LEU A 19 -18.67 12.64 -0.59
C LEU A 19 -19.33 12.65 -1.97
N GLU A 20 -20.00 11.56 -2.36
CA GLU A 20 -20.72 11.48 -3.62
C GLU A 20 -21.88 12.50 -3.67
N ARG A 21 -22.68 12.57 -2.60
CA ARG A 21 -23.80 13.52 -2.51
C ARG A 21 -23.36 14.97 -2.44
N SER A 22 -22.19 15.25 -1.87
CA SER A 22 -21.64 16.60 -1.72
C SER A 22 -20.78 17.05 -2.91
N GLY A 23 -20.64 16.21 -3.94
CA GLY A 23 -19.82 16.51 -5.11
C GLY A 23 -18.31 16.45 -4.86
N GLY A 24 -17.88 15.72 -3.82
CA GLY A 24 -16.48 15.40 -3.53
C GLY A 24 -15.85 16.22 -2.41
N THR A 25 -16.54 17.18 -1.80
CA THR A 25 -16.04 17.93 -0.64
C THR A 25 -17.18 18.30 0.28
N PHE A 26 -16.99 18.18 1.60
CA PHE A 26 -17.96 18.65 2.60
C PHE A 26 -17.28 19.09 3.90
N LEU A 27 -17.99 19.92 4.65
CA LEU A 27 -17.57 20.42 5.95
C LEU A 27 -18.18 19.56 7.06
N PHE A 28 -17.34 19.00 7.91
CA PHE A 28 -17.75 18.28 9.11
C PHE A 28 -17.56 19.16 10.34
N LYS A 29 -18.66 19.40 11.06
CA LYS A 29 -18.66 20.05 12.37
C LYS A 29 -18.87 18.99 13.45
N GLY A 30 -17.95 18.95 14.42
CA GLY A 30 -17.99 18.05 15.56
C GLY A 30 -19.08 18.41 16.58
N LEU A 31 -18.95 17.87 17.79
CA LEU A 31 -19.82 18.26 18.90
C LEU A 31 -19.61 19.74 19.21
N TRP A 32 -20.66 20.41 19.64
CA TRP A 32 -20.62 21.82 20.06
C TRP A 32 -19.53 22.16 21.10
N PHE A 33 -19.06 21.17 21.88
CA PHE A 33 -18.02 21.34 22.89
C PHE A 33 -16.63 20.92 22.42
N THR A 34 -16.50 20.26 21.26
CA THR A 34 -15.18 19.83 20.75
C THR A 34 -14.52 20.90 19.88
N ASN A 35 -15.25 21.95 19.48
CA ASN A 35 -14.79 23.00 18.56
C ASN A 35 -14.06 22.43 17.33
N MET A 36 -14.47 21.25 16.86
CA MET A 36 -13.85 20.56 15.74
C MET A 36 -14.55 20.93 14.45
N GLU A 37 -13.80 21.52 13.53
CA GLU A 37 -14.24 21.77 12.16
C GLU A 37 -13.23 21.13 11.21
N MET A 38 -13.68 20.16 10.42
CA MET A 38 -12.85 19.41 9.49
C MET A 38 -13.41 19.52 8.08
N LEU A 39 -12.56 19.92 7.13
CA LEU A 39 -12.91 19.89 5.72
C LEU A 39 -12.50 18.53 5.14
N ILE A 40 -13.47 17.78 4.63
CA ILE A 40 -13.24 16.45 4.06
C ILE A 40 -13.38 16.56 2.54
N THR A 41 -12.35 16.16 1.80
CA THR A 41 -12.28 16.27 0.33
C THR A 41 -11.76 14.97 -0.29
N SER A 42 -12.35 14.60 -1.43
CA SER A 42 -11.84 13.58 -2.36
C SER A 42 -11.46 14.18 -3.71
N ASP A 43 -11.45 15.51 -3.85
CA ASP A 43 -11.08 16.20 -5.09
C ASP A 43 -9.55 16.14 -5.31
N PRO A 44 -9.08 15.58 -6.44
CA PRO A 44 -7.66 15.53 -6.78
C PRO A 44 -6.98 16.89 -6.93
N ALA A 45 -7.71 17.96 -7.27
CA ALA A 45 -7.16 19.32 -7.27
C ALA A 45 -6.78 19.77 -5.86
N ASN A 46 -7.63 19.45 -4.87
CA ASN A 46 -7.36 19.72 -3.47
C ASN A 46 -6.18 18.88 -2.97
N PHE A 47 -6.11 17.59 -3.35
CA PHE A 47 -4.96 16.75 -3.00
C PHE A 47 -3.66 17.24 -3.61
N HIS A 48 -3.67 17.63 -4.89
CA HIS A 48 -2.50 18.22 -5.53
C HIS A 48 -2.08 19.49 -4.78
N TYR A 49 -3.01 20.40 -4.55
CA TYR A 49 -2.72 21.66 -3.85
C TYR A 49 -2.12 21.42 -2.45
N ILE A 50 -2.73 20.59 -1.61
CA ILE A 50 -2.26 20.31 -0.24
C ILE A 50 -0.91 19.58 -0.24
N LEU A 51 -0.73 18.58 -1.12
CA LEU A 51 0.42 17.67 -1.06
C LEU A 51 1.62 18.16 -1.88
N THR A 52 1.42 19.07 -2.83
CA THR A 52 2.48 19.58 -3.72
C THR A 52 2.62 21.09 -3.62
N THR A 53 1.58 21.85 -3.99
CA THR A 53 1.66 23.30 -4.21
C THR A 53 1.83 24.08 -2.91
N ASN A 54 0.97 23.83 -1.92
CA ASN A 54 1.00 24.48 -0.62
C ASN A 54 1.58 23.58 0.48
N PHE A 55 2.42 22.60 0.13
CA PHE A 55 2.96 21.63 1.08
C PHE A 55 3.68 22.26 2.29
N SER A 56 4.27 23.46 2.12
CA SER A 56 4.94 24.20 3.20
C SER A 56 4.00 24.60 4.33
N ASN A 57 2.70 24.70 4.07
CA ASN A 57 1.68 25.02 5.06
C ASN A 57 1.20 23.77 5.85
N PHE A 58 1.86 22.59 5.77
CA PHE A 58 1.25 21.35 6.29
C PHE A 58 2.15 20.29 6.99
N PRO A 59 3.50 20.35 7.13
CA PRO A 59 4.16 20.60 8.45
C PRO A 59 5.71 20.90 8.44
N ASN A 60 6.31 20.99 9.64
CA ASN A 60 7.71 21.25 10.08
C ASN A 60 8.89 20.86 9.17
N LYS A 61 9.84 21.78 8.96
CA LYS A 61 11.06 21.63 8.12
C LYS A 61 12.16 20.72 8.69
N SER A 62 12.06 20.30 9.96
CA SER A 62 13.15 19.60 10.68
C SER A 62 13.54 18.25 10.08
N TRP A 63 12.60 17.55 9.42
CA TRP A 63 12.82 16.22 8.85
C TRP A 63 13.29 16.22 7.39
N GLU A 64 13.27 17.37 6.67
CA GLU A 64 13.54 17.40 5.22
C GLU A 64 14.95 16.90 4.89
N ASN A 65 15.95 17.31 5.67
CA ASN A 65 17.34 16.89 5.49
C ASN A 65 17.52 15.38 5.73
N GLN A 66 16.98 14.87 6.84
CA GLN A 66 17.03 13.43 7.16
C GLN A 66 16.35 12.63 6.06
N ARG A 67 15.15 13.04 5.66
CA ARG A 67 14.38 12.39 4.62
C ARG A 67 15.08 12.38 3.27
N ARG A 68 15.77 13.46 2.88
CA ARG A 68 16.54 13.51 1.63
C ARG A 68 17.63 12.43 1.61
N LEU A 69 18.38 12.30 2.71
CA LEU A 69 19.41 11.28 2.86
C LEU A 69 18.81 9.87 2.85
N THR A 70 17.76 9.65 3.64
CA THR A 70 17.05 8.36 3.71
C THR A 70 16.49 7.95 2.35
N LYS A 71 15.90 8.88 1.59
CA LYS A 71 15.38 8.62 0.24
C LYS A 71 16.48 8.20 -0.72
N SER A 72 17.66 8.83 -0.63
CA SER A 72 18.82 8.45 -1.44
C SER A 72 19.28 7.02 -1.15
N LEU A 73 19.31 6.64 0.13
CA LEU A 73 19.71 5.30 0.55
C LEU A 73 18.70 4.23 0.11
N ILE A 74 17.40 4.45 0.38
CA ILE A 74 16.33 3.46 0.11
C ILE A 74 16.14 3.20 -1.38
N ASN A 75 16.39 4.21 -2.22
CA ASN A 75 16.28 4.07 -3.67
C ASN A 75 17.55 3.49 -4.33
N HIS A 76 18.60 3.22 -3.56
CA HIS A 76 19.81 2.62 -4.09
C HIS A 76 19.57 1.15 -4.45
N THR A 77 20.01 0.69 -5.63
CA THR A 77 19.76 -0.68 -6.12
C THR A 77 20.17 -1.76 -5.12
N ARG A 78 21.38 -1.67 -4.54
CA ARG A 78 21.83 -2.62 -3.50
C ARG A 78 20.92 -2.69 -2.27
N PHE A 79 20.30 -1.56 -1.89
CA PHE A 79 19.34 -1.55 -0.79
C PHE A 79 18.07 -2.30 -1.19
N GLN A 80 17.57 -2.07 -2.40
CA GLN A 80 16.41 -2.78 -2.94
C GLN A 80 16.65 -4.29 -3.08
N GLU A 81 17.85 -4.70 -3.52
CA GLU A 81 18.27 -6.11 -3.57
C GLU A 81 18.29 -6.76 -2.18
N LEU A 82 18.85 -6.07 -1.18
CA LEU A 82 18.85 -6.54 0.20
C LEU A 82 17.42 -6.70 0.73
N VAL A 83 16.54 -5.74 0.45
CA VAL A 83 15.11 -5.81 0.82
C VAL A 83 14.43 -7.00 0.16
N ALA A 84 14.65 -7.24 -1.14
CA ALA A 84 14.08 -8.38 -1.84
C ALA A 84 14.54 -9.73 -1.24
N THR A 85 15.84 -9.84 -0.97
CA THR A 85 16.47 -11.04 -0.42
C THR A 85 15.98 -11.36 0.99
N THR A 86 15.95 -10.35 1.85
CA THR A 86 15.49 -10.52 3.23
C THR A 86 14.00 -10.85 3.28
N SER A 87 13.20 -10.25 2.40
CA SER A 87 11.78 -10.58 2.25
C SER A 87 11.57 -12.02 1.80
N TRP A 88 12.35 -12.48 0.81
CA TRP A 88 12.28 -13.86 0.35
C TRP A 88 12.64 -14.85 1.46
N ASN A 89 13.74 -14.61 2.19
CA ASN A 89 14.15 -15.47 3.29
C ASN A 89 13.07 -15.57 4.38
N LYS A 90 12.33 -14.50 4.67
CA LYS A 90 11.20 -14.54 5.61
C LYS A 90 10.01 -15.34 5.10
N LEU A 91 9.75 -15.29 3.80
CA LEU A 91 8.74 -16.14 3.18
C LEU A 91 9.14 -17.62 3.26
N GLU A 92 10.37 -17.95 2.85
CA GLU A 92 10.88 -19.34 2.85
C GLU A 92 10.95 -19.96 4.23
N THR A 93 11.40 -19.20 5.24
CA THR A 93 11.57 -19.73 6.61
C THR A 93 10.33 -19.57 7.48
N GLY A 94 9.30 -18.87 7.00
CA GLY A 94 8.13 -18.50 7.78
C GLY A 94 6.81 -18.86 7.10
N LEU A 95 6.39 -18.05 6.12
CA LEU A 95 5.05 -18.18 5.54
C LEU A 95 4.88 -19.46 4.71
N ILE A 96 5.85 -19.81 3.86
CA ILE A 96 5.75 -20.95 2.94
C ILE A 96 5.57 -22.27 3.69
N PRO A 97 6.40 -22.62 4.71
CA PRO A 97 6.22 -23.87 5.46
C PRO A 97 4.87 -23.95 6.17
N ILE A 98 4.33 -22.82 6.64
CA ILE A 98 2.99 -22.79 7.24
C ILE A 98 1.93 -23.11 6.18
N LEU A 99 2.03 -22.51 4.99
CA LEU A 99 1.09 -22.73 3.89
C LEU A 99 1.16 -24.17 3.35
N GLU A 100 2.36 -24.76 3.27
CA GLU A 100 2.56 -26.17 2.91
C GLU A 100 1.89 -27.09 3.93
N LEU A 101 2.12 -26.87 5.23
CA LEU A 101 1.53 -27.66 6.30
C LEU A 101 -0.01 -27.59 6.31
N VAL A 102 -0.60 -26.39 6.18
CA VAL A 102 -2.07 -26.27 6.17
C VAL A 102 -2.67 -26.86 4.89
N SER A 103 -1.94 -26.81 3.78
CA SER A 103 -2.32 -27.47 2.52
C SER A 103 -2.34 -28.99 2.69
N GLU A 104 -1.29 -29.58 3.26
CA GLU A 104 -1.21 -31.03 3.53
C GLU A 104 -2.32 -31.51 4.48
N LEU A 105 -2.62 -30.72 5.52
CA LEU A 105 -3.64 -31.05 6.50
C LEU A 105 -5.07 -30.71 6.05
N GLY A 106 -5.24 -29.97 4.95
CA GLY A 106 -6.55 -29.51 4.45
C GLY A 106 -7.28 -28.56 5.40
N ILE A 107 -6.53 -27.81 6.23
CA ILE A 107 -7.07 -26.91 7.26
C ILE A 107 -7.31 -25.51 6.67
N GLU A 108 -8.37 -24.86 7.12
CA GLU A 108 -8.62 -23.45 6.79
C GLU A 108 -7.70 -22.53 7.60
N VAL A 109 -7.09 -21.57 6.91
CA VAL A 109 -6.22 -20.57 7.53
C VAL A 109 -6.73 -19.16 7.23
N ASP A 110 -6.48 -18.23 8.15
CA ASP A 110 -6.73 -16.81 7.88
C ASP A 110 -5.53 -16.18 7.18
N LEU A 111 -5.68 -15.87 5.89
CA LEU A 111 -4.64 -15.17 5.14
C LEU A 111 -4.45 -13.72 5.58
N GLN A 112 -5.47 -13.07 6.14
CA GLN A 112 -5.32 -11.70 6.62
C GLN A 112 -4.31 -11.66 7.78
N GLU A 113 -4.48 -12.53 8.78
CA GLU A 113 -3.57 -12.65 9.91
C GLU A 113 -2.15 -13.02 9.46
N LEU A 114 -2.01 -13.99 8.55
CA LEU A 114 -0.71 -14.40 8.02
C LEU A 114 0.01 -13.26 7.28
N PHE A 115 -0.69 -12.48 6.45
CA PHE A 115 -0.11 -11.33 5.76
C PHE A 115 0.23 -10.18 6.69
N GLN A 116 -0.57 -9.93 7.71
CA GLN A 116 -0.26 -8.94 8.74
C GLN A 116 1.02 -9.31 9.49
N ARG A 117 1.18 -10.60 9.84
CA ARG A 117 2.39 -11.08 10.50
C ARG A 117 3.62 -10.99 9.60
N LEU A 118 3.50 -11.38 8.33
CA LEU A 118 4.57 -11.20 7.35
C LEU A 118 4.95 -9.71 7.21
N ALA A 119 3.97 -8.82 7.08
CA ALA A 119 4.21 -7.39 6.96
C ALA A 119 4.91 -6.81 8.21
N TYR A 120 4.51 -7.26 9.40
CA TYR A 120 5.16 -6.92 10.66
C TYR A 120 6.61 -7.39 10.68
N ASP A 121 6.88 -8.66 10.37
CA ASP A 121 8.24 -9.21 10.35
C ASP A 121 9.14 -8.49 9.34
N CYS A 122 8.63 -8.22 8.13
CA CYS A 122 9.34 -7.41 7.13
C CYS A 122 9.62 -5.98 7.63
N THR A 123 8.68 -5.37 8.36
CA THR A 123 8.87 -4.00 8.90
C THR A 123 9.90 -3.97 10.03
N CYS A 124 9.88 -4.94 10.94
CA CYS A 124 10.85 -5.04 12.01
C CYS A 124 12.29 -5.21 11.49
N ILE A 125 12.49 -5.84 10.33
CA ILE A 125 13.80 -5.91 9.68
C ILE A 125 14.26 -4.52 9.22
N LEU A 126 13.35 -3.70 8.69
CA LEU A 126 13.66 -2.36 8.21
C LEU A 126 14.00 -1.39 9.36
N GLU A 127 13.33 -1.55 10.50
CA GLU A 127 13.52 -0.71 11.69
C GLU A 127 14.63 -1.23 12.61
N GLY A 128 14.94 -2.52 12.54
CA GLY A 128 16.04 -3.14 13.26
C GLY A 128 17.39 -2.58 12.83
N PHE A 129 18.27 -2.34 13.81
CA PHE A 129 19.66 -1.88 13.64
C PHE A 129 20.48 -2.69 12.61
N ASP A 130 20.03 -3.88 12.20
CA ASP A 130 20.71 -4.74 11.26
C ASP A 130 20.68 -4.24 9.81
N LEU A 131 19.63 -3.59 9.31
CA LEU A 131 19.58 -3.28 7.86
C LEU A 131 20.44 -2.07 7.49
N LEU A 132 20.41 -0.99 8.27
CA LEU A 132 21.29 0.17 8.04
C LEU A 132 22.76 -0.23 8.18
N THR A 133 23.09 -1.02 9.20
CA THR A 133 24.45 -1.53 9.43
C THR A 133 24.85 -2.54 8.34
N SER A 134 23.95 -3.43 7.92
CA SER A 134 24.20 -4.40 6.85
C SER A 134 24.28 -3.75 5.48
N CYS A 135 23.48 -2.72 5.19
CA CYS A 135 23.62 -1.90 3.99
C CYS A 135 24.94 -1.14 3.99
N MET A 136 25.33 -0.51 5.10
CA MET A 136 26.65 0.13 5.19
C MET A 136 27.78 -0.89 4.99
N ARG A 137 27.65 -2.11 5.54
CA ARG A 137 28.61 -3.22 5.31
C ARG A 137 28.58 -3.73 3.87
N ALA A 138 27.41 -3.83 3.23
CA ALA A 138 27.23 -4.28 1.84
C ALA A 138 27.64 -3.20 0.81
N LEU A 139 27.51 -1.93 1.17
CA LEU A 139 28.07 -0.79 0.42
C LEU A 139 29.59 -0.76 0.57
N ALA A 140 30.13 -1.07 1.75
CA ALA A 140 31.57 -1.13 2.03
C ALA A 140 32.26 -2.37 1.41
N LYS A 141 31.58 -3.51 1.28
CA LYS A 141 32.10 -4.68 0.57
C LYS A 141 32.03 -4.46 -0.95
N ASN A 142 33.08 -3.91 -1.53
CA ASN A 142 33.29 -3.99 -2.96
C ASN A 142 33.64 -5.44 -3.35
N GLY A 143 32.81 -6.07 -4.18
CA GLY A 143 33.22 -7.25 -4.96
C GLY A 143 32.76 -8.63 -4.49
N THR A 144 31.81 -8.77 -3.57
CA THR A 144 31.18 -10.08 -3.28
C THR A 144 29.69 -10.05 -3.62
N PRO A 145 29.22 -10.85 -4.60
CA PRO A 145 27.78 -11.06 -4.79
C PRO A 145 27.23 -11.71 -3.52
N MET A 146 26.14 -11.17 -3.00
CA MET A 146 25.55 -11.62 -1.74
C MET A 146 24.76 -12.94 -1.90
N ILE A 147 24.65 -13.50 -3.12
CA ILE A 147 23.73 -14.61 -3.50
C ILE A 147 24.30 -15.36 -4.73
N SER A 148 23.98 -16.66 -4.88
CA SER A 148 24.34 -17.49 -6.06
C SER A 148 23.67 -17.00 -7.36
N GLU A 149 24.39 -17.11 -8.48
CA GLU A 149 23.95 -16.68 -9.82
C GLU A 149 22.69 -17.42 -10.34
N GLU A 150 22.43 -18.64 -9.86
CA GLU A 150 21.26 -19.44 -10.22
C GLU A 150 19.93 -18.86 -9.70
N PHE A 151 19.96 -18.16 -8.56
CA PHE A 151 18.77 -17.51 -7.99
C PHE A 151 18.25 -16.37 -8.89
N TRP A 152 19.15 -15.68 -9.59
CA TRP A 152 18.80 -14.53 -10.43
C TRP A 152 18.22 -14.94 -11.78
N LEU A 153 18.74 -15.95 -12.48
CA LEU A 153 18.26 -16.23 -13.85
C LEU A 153 16.80 -16.72 -13.91
N GLY A 154 16.38 -17.59 -12.99
CA GLY A 154 15.01 -18.14 -12.98
C GLY A 154 13.96 -17.20 -12.38
N THR A 155 14.33 -16.45 -11.34
CA THR A 155 13.41 -15.58 -10.59
C THR A 155 13.30 -14.19 -11.24
N MET A 156 14.40 -13.63 -11.76
CA MET A 156 14.41 -12.28 -12.36
C MET A 156 13.66 -12.23 -13.70
N LEU A 157 13.80 -13.23 -14.59
CA LEU A 157 13.09 -13.23 -15.87
C LEU A 157 11.57 -13.34 -15.72
N ASN A 158 11.10 -14.15 -14.75
CA ASN A 158 9.67 -14.21 -14.40
C ASN A 158 9.18 -12.92 -13.72
N LEU A 159 10.00 -12.30 -12.87
CA LEU A 159 9.70 -10.99 -12.26
C LEU A 159 9.75 -9.81 -13.26
N ILE A 160 10.36 -9.94 -14.43
CA ILE A 160 10.46 -8.84 -15.42
C ILE A 160 9.20 -8.77 -16.30
N PHE A 161 8.72 -9.89 -16.86
CA PHE A 161 7.54 -9.88 -17.76
C PHE A 161 6.20 -10.07 -17.02
N ALA A 162 6.10 -11.02 -16.08
CA ALA A 162 4.94 -11.10 -15.19
C ALA A 162 4.88 -9.90 -14.23
N GLY A 163 6.03 -9.25 -13.99
CA GLY A 163 6.15 -8.09 -13.12
C GLY A 163 5.35 -6.87 -13.54
N ILE A 164 5.10 -6.67 -14.84
CA ILE A 164 4.32 -5.52 -15.32
C ILE A 164 2.85 -5.71 -14.97
N TYR A 165 2.28 -6.88 -15.30
CA TYR A 165 0.90 -7.18 -14.93
C TYR A 165 0.72 -7.25 -13.42
N LEU A 166 1.64 -7.93 -12.70
CA LEU A 166 1.62 -8.00 -11.25
C LEU A 166 1.72 -6.61 -10.62
N HIS A 167 2.60 -5.73 -11.12
CA HIS A 167 2.68 -4.36 -10.62
C HIS A 167 1.38 -3.58 -10.88
N GLY A 168 0.78 -3.72 -12.06
CA GLY A 168 -0.52 -3.13 -12.37
C GLY A 168 -1.64 -3.66 -11.47
N ALA A 169 -1.65 -4.96 -11.19
CA ALA A 169 -2.60 -5.60 -10.28
C ALA A 169 -2.44 -5.10 -8.83
N LEU A 170 -1.21 -4.95 -8.35
CA LEU A 170 -0.92 -4.37 -7.04
C LEU A 170 -1.31 -2.90 -6.95
N CYS A 171 -1.05 -2.09 -7.99
CA CYS A 171 -1.52 -0.71 -8.06
C CYS A 171 -3.05 -0.63 -8.03
N GLU A 172 -3.74 -1.52 -8.74
CA GLU A 172 -5.20 -1.57 -8.75
C GLU A 172 -5.78 -2.02 -7.41
N ALA A 173 -5.14 -3.00 -6.74
CA ALA A 173 -5.51 -3.41 -5.39
C ALA A 173 -5.38 -2.25 -4.41
N LEU A 174 -4.26 -1.51 -4.43
CA LEU A 174 -4.06 -0.33 -3.59
C LEU A 174 -4.98 0.84 -3.92
N ARG A 175 -5.45 0.96 -5.18
CA ARG A 175 -6.42 1.97 -5.59
C ARG A 175 -7.79 1.70 -4.99
N LEU A 176 -8.22 0.43 -4.99
CA LEU A 176 -9.52 0.00 -4.46
C LEU A 176 -9.50 -0.10 -2.93
N PHE A 177 -8.40 -0.61 -2.37
CA PHE A 177 -8.24 -0.90 -0.95
C PHE A 177 -6.94 -0.28 -0.41
N PRO A 178 -6.84 1.06 -0.33
CA PRO A 178 -5.67 1.70 0.24
C PRO A 178 -5.56 1.35 1.73
N ALA A 179 -4.35 1.05 2.19
CA ALA A 179 -4.10 0.68 3.59
C ALA A 179 -4.61 1.75 4.57
N VAL A 180 -4.46 3.04 4.23
CA VAL A 180 -4.97 4.17 5.02
C VAL A 180 -5.97 4.97 4.19
N PRO A 181 -7.29 4.75 4.35
CA PRO A 181 -8.31 5.36 3.50
C PRO A 181 -8.58 6.84 3.81
N PHE A 182 -8.21 7.32 5.02
CA PHE A 182 -8.36 8.72 5.41
C PHE A 182 -7.00 9.32 5.78
N GLN A 183 -6.63 10.42 5.13
CA GLN A 183 -5.43 11.18 5.46
C GLN A 183 -5.81 12.50 6.13
N HIS A 184 -5.29 12.72 7.34
CA HIS A 184 -5.52 13.95 8.08
C HIS A 184 -4.37 14.95 7.89
N LYS A 185 -4.72 16.22 7.65
CA LYS A 185 -3.79 17.34 7.53
C LYS A 185 -4.37 18.54 8.27
N ALA A 186 -3.53 19.22 9.05
CA ALA A 186 -3.89 20.42 9.79
C ALA A 186 -2.91 21.54 9.39
N PRO A 187 -3.36 22.58 8.68
CA PRO A 187 -2.52 23.72 8.39
C PRO A 187 -2.40 24.62 9.63
N PRO A 188 -1.22 25.19 9.92
CA PRO A 188 -1.05 26.18 10.97
C PRO A 188 -1.67 27.53 10.60
N GLU A 189 -1.74 27.86 9.30
CA GLU A 189 -2.34 29.10 8.80
C GLU A 189 -3.63 28.81 8.03
N GLN A 190 -4.60 29.74 8.13
CA GLN A 190 -5.87 29.63 7.41
C GLN A 190 -5.63 29.65 5.90
N ASP A 191 -6.34 28.80 5.17
CA ASP A 191 -6.12 28.60 3.74
C ASP A 191 -7.44 28.37 2.99
N ILE A 192 -7.43 28.62 1.67
CA ILE A 192 -8.58 28.45 0.78
C ILE A 192 -8.20 27.41 -0.28
N LEU A 193 -8.89 26.27 -0.24
CA LEU A 193 -8.65 25.21 -1.23
C LEU A 193 -9.20 25.59 -2.63
N PRO A 194 -8.57 25.08 -3.70
CA PRO A 194 -9.06 25.28 -5.07
C PRO A 194 -10.53 24.87 -5.24
N ARG A 195 -11.23 25.56 -6.14
CA ARG A 195 -12.60 25.16 -6.52
C ARG A 195 -12.55 23.96 -7.47
N ARG A 196 -13.60 23.15 -7.34
CA ARG A 196 -13.81 21.82 -7.89
C ARG A 196 -13.31 21.60 -9.33
N MET A 197 -12.71 20.44 -9.58
CA MET A 197 -12.50 19.86 -10.92
C MET A 197 -13.58 18.80 -11.20
N GLU A 198 -14.00 18.61 -12.46
CA GLU A 198 -14.99 17.60 -12.81
C GLU A 198 -14.63 16.21 -12.26
N SER A 199 -15.66 15.43 -11.90
CA SER A 199 -15.55 14.10 -11.28
C SER A 199 -14.53 13.20 -11.99
N ILE A 200 -13.41 12.91 -11.31
CA ILE A 200 -12.34 12.02 -11.81
C ILE A 200 -12.74 10.54 -11.77
N ARG A 201 -13.88 10.18 -11.15
CA ARG A 201 -14.40 8.81 -11.19
C ARG A 201 -14.98 8.50 -12.57
N GLY A 202 -14.21 7.72 -13.35
CA GLY A 202 -14.71 7.04 -14.54
C GLY A 202 -15.81 6.03 -14.19
N LYS A 203 -16.62 5.65 -15.20
CA LYS A 203 -17.75 4.71 -15.05
C LYS A 203 -17.33 3.33 -14.50
N ASP A 204 -16.04 3.00 -14.58
CA ASP A 204 -15.45 1.72 -14.18
C ASP A 204 -14.61 1.83 -12.89
N CYS A 205 -14.86 2.84 -12.05
CA CYS A 205 -14.02 3.11 -10.87
C CYS A 205 -14.09 2.01 -9.78
N LEU A 206 -15.10 1.15 -9.80
CA LEU A 206 -15.22 0.01 -8.89
C LEU A 206 -14.68 -1.30 -9.46
N ASP A 207 -14.39 -1.35 -10.77
CA ASP A 207 -13.90 -2.55 -11.42
C ASP A 207 -12.41 -2.75 -11.11
N PHE A 208 -12.01 -3.98 -10.79
CA PHE A 208 -10.61 -4.37 -10.74
C PHE A 208 -10.07 -4.56 -12.16
N LYS A 209 -9.25 -3.62 -12.65
CA LYS A 209 -8.62 -3.68 -13.98
C LYS A 209 -7.12 -3.36 -13.90
N ALA A 210 -6.29 -4.40 -13.76
CA ALA A 210 -4.82 -4.24 -13.77
C ALA A 210 -4.30 -3.52 -15.02
N GLY A 211 -4.93 -3.75 -16.18
CA GLY A 211 -4.59 -3.09 -17.46
C GLY A 211 -4.76 -1.57 -17.45
N ARG A 212 -5.45 -0.98 -16.46
CA ARG A 212 -5.54 0.48 -16.27
C ARG A 212 -4.15 1.11 -16.18
N TRP A 213 -3.21 0.39 -15.55
CA TRP A 213 -1.84 0.81 -15.26
C TRP A 213 -0.83 0.45 -16.35
N ILE A 214 -1.26 -0.18 -17.44
CA ILE A 214 -0.39 -0.68 -18.50
C ILE A 214 -0.68 0.11 -19.79
N SER A 215 0.35 0.67 -20.41
CA SER A 215 0.25 1.38 -21.69
C SER A 215 0.05 0.41 -22.85
N GLU A 216 -0.35 0.94 -24.00
CA GLU A 216 -0.48 0.15 -25.24
C GLU A 216 0.84 -0.51 -25.65
N PHE A 217 1.98 0.06 -25.23
CA PHE A 217 3.32 -0.49 -25.43
C PHE A 217 3.74 -1.52 -24.38
N GLY A 218 2.83 -1.90 -23.47
CA GLY A 218 3.12 -2.85 -22.40
C GLY A 218 3.97 -2.29 -21.27
N CYS A 219 4.14 -0.97 -21.15
CA CYS A 219 4.90 -0.35 -20.05
C CYS A 219 3.97 0.10 -18.93
N ILE A 220 4.49 0.23 -17.70
CA ILE A 220 3.73 0.84 -16.60
C ILE A 220 3.48 2.32 -16.91
N LYS A 221 2.21 2.74 -16.84
CA LYS A 221 1.82 4.14 -16.98
C LYS A 221 2.32 4.94 -15.78
N VAL A 222 2.97 6.06 -16.07
CA VAL A 222 3.35 7.04 -15.04
C VAL A 222 2.14 7.91 -14.75
N GLU A 223 1.35 7.54 -13.74
CA GLU A 223 0.24 8.38 -13.27
C GLU A 223 0.77 9.40 -12.25
N PRO A 224 0.33 10.67 -12.31
CA PRO A 224 0.69 11.65 -11.29
C PRO A 224 0.27 11.18 -9.88
N SER A 225 1.16 11.27 -8.90
CA SER A 225 0.95 10.72 -7.55
C SER A 225 -0.28 11.27 -6.82
N PHE A 226 -0.82 12.44 -7.21
CA PHE A 226 -2.03 12.99 -6.61
C PHE A 226 -3.33 12.31 -7.08
N LYS A 227 -3.27 11.53 -8.17
CA LYS A 227 -4.37 10.65 -8.61
C LYS A 227 -4.29 9.24 -8.01
N PHE A 228 -3.13 8.88 -7.46
CA PHE A 228 -2.88 7.62 -6.78
C PHE A 228 -2.25 7.88 -5.40
N THR A 229 -3.10 8.16 -4.42
CA THR A 229 -2.70 8.68 -3.10
C THR A 229 -2.34 7.59 -2.09
N ALA A 230 -2.29 6.32 -2.49
CA ALA A 230 -1.96 5.18 -1.62
C ALA A 230 -0.61 5.34 -0.90
N PHE A 231 0.34 6.06 -1.52
CA PHE A 231 1.64 6.40 -0.94
C PHE A 231 1.84 7.91 -0.79
N THR A 232 0.76 8.67 -0.57
CA THR A 232 0.74 10.15 -0.57
C THR A 232 1.39 10.74 -1.84
N ALA A 233 1.64 12.06 -1.87
CA ALA A 233 2.22 12.73 -3.05
C ALA A 233 3.20 13.83 -2.65
N GLY A 234 3.95 14.34 -3.64
CA GLY A 234 4.85 15.48 -3.48
C GLY A 234 6.01 15.22 -2.52
N ARG A 235 6.43 16.27 -1.79
CA ARG A 235 7.56 16.19 -0.84
C ARG A 235 7.29 15.20 0.29
N GLY A 236 6.02 15.01 0.66
CA GLY A 236 5.58 14.10 1.71
C GLY A 236 5.22 12.68 1.26
N SER A 237 5.66 12.22 0.07
CA SER A 237 5.42 10.86 -0.43
C SER A 237 5.85 9.77 0.60
N CYS A 238 5.35 8.54 0.52
CA CYS A 238 5.89 7.48 1.37
C CYS A 238 7.36 7.18 0.99
N LEU A 239 8.27 7.11 1.97
CA LEU A 239 9.66 6.67 1.73
C LEU A 239 9.72 5.18 1.41
N GLY A 240 8.83 4.39 2.01
CA GLY A 240 8.76 2.94 1.83
C GLY A 240 7.99 2.47 0.61
N LYS A 241 7.64 3.36 -0.33
CA LYS A 241 6.87 2.99 -1.53
C LYS A 241 7.52 1.84 -2.30
N GLU A 242 8.80 1.98 -2.65
CA GLU A 242 9.49 0.97 -3.45
C GLU A 242 9.70 -0.33 -2.67
N MET A 243 10.05 -0.25 -1.38
CA MET A 243 10.16 -1.42 -0.49
C MET A 243 8.84 -2.18 -0.38
N CYS A 244 7.73 -1.46 -0.23
CA CYS A 244 6.40 -2.04 -0.17
C CYS A 244 6.09 -2.82 -1.46
N PHE A 245 6.36 -2.24 -2.64
CA PHE A 245 6.20 -2.96 -3.90
C PHE A 245 7.10 -4.18 -4.01
N ILE A 246 8.34 -4.13 -3.52
CA ILE A 246 9.23 -5.29 -3.49
C ILE A 246 8.63 -6.39 -2.61
N HIS A 247 8.23 -6.08 -1.38
CA HIS A 247 7.60 -7.05 -0.47
C HIS A 247 6.35 -7.68 -1.08
N MET A 248 5.44 -6.85 -1.63
CA MET A 248 4.21 -7.32 -2.26
C MET A 248 4.49 -8.21 -3.47
N LYS A 249 5.46 -7.84 -4.32
CA LYS A 249 5.84 -8.65 -5.50
C LYS A 249 6.45 -9.98 -5.07
N VAL A 250 7.38 -9.96 -4.14
CA VAL A 250 8.05 -11.17 -3.62
C VAL A 250 7.03 -12.11 -2.99
N ALA A 251 6.16 -11.63 -2.11
CA ALA A 251 5.11 -12.43 -1.47
C ALA A 251 4.09 -12.97 -2.49
N THR A 252 3.57 -12.10 -3.36
CA THR A 252 2.53 -12.50 -4.32
C THR A 252 3.07 -13.52 -5.32
N THR A 253 4.27 -13.31 -5.85
CA THR A 253 4.92 -14.27 -6.76
C THR A 253 5.14 -15.60 -6.05
N ALA A 254 5.69 -15.58 -4.84
CA ALA A 254 5.98 -16.80 -4.07
C ALA A 254 4.74 -17.64 -3.78
N ILE A 255 3.60 -16.98 -3.59
CA ILE A 255 2.32 -17.63 -3.25
C ILE A 255 1.62 -18.12 -4.51
N ILE A 256 1.44 -17.24 -5.52
CA ILE A 256 0.73 -17.60 -6.75
C ILE A 256 1.48 -18.68 -7.55
N SER A 257 2.81 -18.78 -7.42
CA SER A 257 3.57 -19.83 -8.11
C SER A 257 3.48 -21.21 -7.44
N ARG A 258 3.03 -21.30 -6.19
CA ARG A 258 3.07 -22.55 -5.38
C ARG A 258 1.70 -23.02 -4.92
N PHE A 259 0.77 -22.09 -4.67
CA PHE A 259 -0.49 -22.38 -4.03
C PHE A 259 -1.69 -21.89 -4.83
N HIS A 260 -2.67 -22.77 -4.96
CA HIS A 260 -4.03 -22.45 -5.36
C HIS A 260 -4.84 -22.08 -4.10
N ILE A 261 -5.47 -20.89 -4.13
CA ILE A 261 -6.18 -20.31 -2.99
C ILE A 261 -7.58 -19.89 -3.45
N PRO A 262 -8.56 -20.81 -3.43
CA PRO A 262 -9.94 -20.47 -3.74
C PRO A 262 -10.56 -19.64 -2.61
N VAL A 263 -11.19 -18.52 -2.97
CA VAL A 263 -12.03 -17.73 -2.05
C VAL A 263 -13.48 -18.07 -2.34
N ALA A 264 -14.24 -18.46 -1.30
CA ALA A 264 -15.65 -18.81 -1.45
C ALA A 264 -16.49 -17.58 -1.87
N GLU A 265 -17.37 -17.75 -2.86
CA GLU A 265 -18.24 -16.66 -3.34
C GLU A 265 -19.16 -16.08 -2.26
N SER A 266 -19.50 -16.88 -1.24
CA SER A 266 -20.32 -16.46 -0.11
C SER A 266 -19.57 -15.68 0.96
N HIS A 267 -18.26 -15.47 0.83
CA HIS A 267 -17.47 -14.79 1.84
C HIS A 267 -17.78 -13.28 1.87
N SER A 268 -18.25 -12.79 3.01
CA SER A 268 -18.66 -11.39 3.18
C SER A 268 -17.46 -10.45 3.33
N ILE A 269 -17.02 -9.85 2.24
CA ILE A 269 -15.95 -8.84 2.22
C ILE A 269 -16.51 -7.49 2.68
N LEU A 270 -16.36 -7.17 3.97
CA LEU A 270 -16.71 -5.86 4.53
C LEU A 270 -15.48 -5.24 5.20
N PRO A 271 -15.25 -3.93 5.05
CA PRO A 271 -14.17 -3.26 5.76
C PRO A 271 -14.50 -3.14 7.26
N ASN A 272 -13.51 -3.40 8.09
CA ASN A 272 -13.55 -3.11 9.52
C ASN A 272 -13.39 -1.60 9.75
N SER A 273 -13.93 -1.09 10.87
CA SER A 273 -13.78 0.31 11.26
C SER A 273 -12.45 0.51 11.99
N SER A 274 -11.37 0.62 11.24
CA SER A 274 -9.99 0.77 11.76
C SER A 274 -9.19 1.83 10.99
N VAL A 275 -8.10 2.31 11.59
CA VAL A 275 -7.18 3.27 10.94
C VAL A 275 -6.55 2.68 9.69
N ILE A 276 -6.17 1.40 9.76
CA ILE A 276 -5.74 0.60 8.63
C ILE A 276 -6.93 -0.21 8.13
N LEU A 277 -7.13 -0.27 6.81
CA LEU A 277 -8.23 -1.01 6.21
C LEU A 277 -8.01 -2.52 6.36
N HIS A 278 -8.87 -3.19 7.15
CA HIS A 278 -8.88 -4.64 7.33
C HIS A 278 -10.24 -5.20 6.93
N MET A 279 -10.32 -6.50 6.64
CA MET A 279 -11.57 -7.23 6.53
C MET A 279 -12.17 -7.44 7.92
N LYS A 280 -13.48 -7.22 8.03
CA LYS A 280 -14.25 -7.36 9.27
C LYS A 280 -14.41 -8.81 9.72
N HIS A 281 -14.41 -9.76 8.78
CA HIS A 281 -14.68 -11.17 9.03
C HIS A 281 -13.51 -12.08 8.62
N ASP A 282 -12.28 -11.56 8.71
CA ASP A 282 -11.04 -12.26 8.33
C ASP A 282 -11.06 -12.79 6.88
N LEU A 283 -10.00 -13.48 6.42
CA LEU A 283 -9.97 -14.15 5.11
C LEU A 283 -9.62 -15.61 5.29
N LYS A 284 -10.60 -16.39 5.75
CA LYS A 284 -10.47 -17.85 5.88
C LYS A 284 -10.51 -18.51 4.51
N VAL A 285 -9.46 -19.27 4.20
CA VAL A 285 -9.32 -19.99 2.93
C VAL A 285 -8.74 -21.38 3.16
N LYS A 286 -9.04 -22.30 2.25
CA LYS A 286 -8.27 -23.54 2.10
C LYS A 286 -7.18 -23.31 1.08
N VAL A 287 -5.98 -23.75 1.39
CA VAL A 287 -4.82 -23.64 0.52
C VAL A 287 -4.53 -25.02 -0.03
N SER A 288 -4.18 -25.10 -1.31
CA SER A 288 -3.77 -26.35 -1.96
C SER A 288 -2.56 -26.11 -2.84
N ASN A 289 -1.55 -26.98 -2.77
CA ASN A 289 -0.40 -26.91 -3.68
C ASN A 289 -0.84 -27.11 -5.14
N TYR A 290 -0.24 -26.37 -6.07
CA TYR A 290 -0.23 -26.80 -7.47
C TYR A 290 0.72 -27.99 -7.53
N ILE A 291 0.19 -29.21 -7.62
CA ILE A 291 1.00 -30.43 -7.81
C ILE A 291 1.89 -30.26 -9.05
#